data_AF-A0A384JIE5-F1
#
_entry.id   AF-A0A384JIE5-F1
#
_cell.length_a   1.000
_cell.length_b   1.000
_cell.length_c   1.000
_cell.angle_alpha   90.00
_cell.angle_beta   90.00
_cell.angle_gamma   90.00
#
_symmetry.space_group_name_H-M   'P 1'
#
loop_
_entity.id
_entity.type
_entity.pdbx_description
1 polymer ?
#
loop_
_entity_poly.entity_id
_entity_poly.type
_entity_poly.pdbx_seq_one_letter_code
_entity_poly.pdbx_strand_id
1 'polypeptide(L)'
;MLYDLNIPWSSSKDPLDLQRTISFLSELGYGTIALNHIQTGPLPSNITNPIPTTFPFPVPPKTVILRRCTLTLSDPSLNHRLSTVASAYDIVAIRPTTEKAFLAACLNLAEHSLISLDLTQRYPFHFKPKPLMAAVHRGIRFEICYAQATMEDSNARKNFISNCLGIFRATRGRGIVISSEAKSALGIRGPADVVNLMAVWGLGRERGMEGLSDNPRSVVINEGLKRSSYRGLVDVVYGGERSAAKDAEIGEAQKNKANNGEKGKGKRKADDNKEVKENEPPHISKRQAKKQRMEALKAAESNSSSSKETSPTGPTVIDTNIIKAKVNT
;
A
#
# COMPACT_ATOMS: atom_id res chain seq x y z
N MET A 1 -2.21 -5.21 -4.43
CA MET A 1 -1.85 -6.32 -3.52
C MET A 1 -1.94 -5.79 -2.11
N LEU A 2 -2.46 -6.57 -1.18
CA LEU A 2 -2.57 -6.21 0.23
C LEU A 2 -1.53 -6.99 1.04
N TYR A 3 -1.09 -6.38 2.14
CA TYR A 3 -0.01 -6.88 2.98
C TYR A 3 -0.45 -6.93 4.45
N ASP A 4 -0.07 -7.99 5.16
CA ASP A 4 -0.03 -7.98 6.63
C ASP A 4 1.41 -8.29 7.06
N LEU A 5 2.09 -7.31 7.65
CA LEU A 5 3.51 -7.42 7.98
C LEU A 5 3.75 -7.89 9.41
N ASN A 6 2.72 -8.26 10.18
CA ASN A 6 2.87 -8.68 11.57
C ASN A 6 1.95 -9.84 11.97
N ILE A 7 2.33 -11.09 11.66
CA ILE A 7 1.73 -12.30 12.22
C ILE A 7 2.68 -12.91 13.25
N PRO A 8 2.37 -12.88 14.56
CA PRO A 8 3.24 -13.43 15.60
C PRO A 8 3.54 -14.92 15.38
N TRP A 9 4.83 -15.25 15.39
CA TRP A 9 5.34 -16.61 15.24
C TRP A 9 6.24 -16.99 16.42
N SER A 10 6.12 -18.24 16.87
CA SER A 10 7.04 -18.89 17.81
C SER A 10 7.20 -20.37 17.42
N SER A 11 8.32 -20.98 17.83
CA SER A 11 8.56 -22.42 17.65
C SER A 11 7.57 -23.30 18.42
N SER A 12 6.93 -22.74 19.46
CA SER A 12 5.89 -23.38 20.27
C SER A 12 4.47 -23.26 19.70
N LYS A 13 4.27 -22.50 18.61
CA LYS A 13 2.94 -22.27 18.05
C LYS A 13 2.47 -23.50 17.26
N ASP A 14 1.22 -23.90 17.48
CA ASP A 14 0.57 -24.97 16.72
C ASP A 14 0.63 -24.69 15.20
N PRO A 15 1.24 -25.58 14.39
CA PRO A 15 1.27 -25.43 12.94
C PRO A 15 -0.12 -25.32 12.31
N LEU A 16 -1.16 -25.92 12.90
CA LEU A 16 -2.52 -25.89 12.36
C LEU A 16 -3.20 -24.52 12.58
N ASP A 17 -3.01 -23.87 13.73
CA ASP A 17 -3.45 -22.48 13.94
C ASP A 17 -2.73 -21.51 13.00
N LEU A 18 -1.42 -21.71 12.78
CA LEU A 18 -0.65 -20.93 11.81
C LEU A 18 -1.18 -21.14 10.37
N GLN A 19 -1.47 -22.37 9.97
CA GLN A 19 -2.08 -22.68 8.67
C GLN A 19 -3.43 -21.97 8.50
N ARG A 20 -4.34 -22.08 9.49
CA ARG A 20 -5.66 -21.43 9.47
C ARG A 20 -5.54 -19.91 9.35
N THR A 21 -4.62 -19.31 10.11
CA THR A 21 -4.31 -17.88 10.07
C THR A 21 -3.85 -17.44 8.66
N ILE A 22 -2.93 -18.18 8.03
CA ILE A 22 -2.41 -17.89 6.69
C ILE A 22 -3.48 -18.07 5.60
N SER A 23 -4.26 -19.15 5.66
CA SER A 23 -5.36 -19.39 4.70
C SER A 23 -6.42 -18.30 4.80
N PHE A 24 -6.85 -17.93 6.00
CA PHE A 24 -7.88 -16.90 6.19
C PHE A 24 -7.42 -15.51 5.71
N LEU A 25 -6.15 -15.14 5.92
CA LEU A 25 -5.56 -13.93 5.33
C LEU A 25 -5.57 -13.98 3.80
N SER A 26 -5.22 -15.13 3.22
CA SER A 26 -5.25 -15.33 1.76
C SER A 26 -6.66 -15.21 1.19
N GLU A 27 -7.68 -15.73 1.88
CA GLU A 27 -9.10 -15.64 1.49
C GLU A 27 -9.61 -14.20 1.56
N LEU A 28 -9.18 -13.43 2.57
CA LEU A 28 -9.46 -11.99 2.69
C LEU A 28 -8.68 -11.11 1.68
N GLY A 29 -7.80 -11.69 0.87
CA GLY A 29 -7.08 -11.02 -0.21
C GLY A 29 -5.69 -10.46 0.15
N TYR A 30 -5.14 -10.80 1.31
CA TYR A 30 -3.75 -10.49 1.67
C TYR A 30 -2.79 -11.43 0.91
N GLY A 31 -2.04 -10.88 -0.03
CA GLY A 31 -1.12 -11.64 -0.92
C GLY A 31 0.31 -11.72 -0.41
N THR A 32 0.65 -10.97 0.64
CA THR A 32 1.97 -11.03 1.28
C THR A 32 1.81 -10.93 2.78
N ILE A 33 2.35 -11.90 3.50
CA ILE A 33 2.20 -12.08 4.94
C ILE A 33 3.61 -12.19 5.54
N ALA A 34 3.94 -11.37 6.55
CA ALA A 34 5.20 -11.52 7.27
C ALA A 34 4.99 -12.19 8.64
N LEU A 35 5.61 -13.35 8.83
CA LEU A 35 5.71 -14.01 10.12
C LEU A 35 6.74 -13.27 10.97
N ASN A 36 6.37 -12.89 12.18
CA ASN A 36 7.15 -12.01 13.05
C ASN A 36 7.72 -12.78 14.24
N HIS A 37 9.05 -12.91 14.28
CA HIS A 37 9.79 -13.40 15.45
C HIS A 37 10.18 -12.21 16.34
N ILE A 38 9.67 -12.19 17.58
CA ILE A 38 9.97 -11.13 18.56
C ILE A 38 11.20 -11.54 19.38
N GLN A 39 12.28 -10.78 19.24
CA GLN A 39 13.49 -10.94 20.05
C GLN A 39 13.52 -9.87 21.15
N THR A 40 13.69 -10.32 22.39
CA THR A 40 13.84 -9.47 23.57
C THR A 40 15.19 -9.75 24.23
N GLY A 41 15.78 -8.73 24.86
CA GLY A 41 17.10 -8.84 25.50
C GLY A 41 18.28 -8.71 24.53
N PRO A 42 19.51 -9.02 24.97
CA PRO A 42 20.72 -8.87 24.17
C PRO A 42 20.73 -9.84 22.98
N LEU A 43 21.23 -9.37 21.84
CA LEU A 43 21.36 -10.18 20.63
C LEU A 43 22.43 -11.29 20.82
N PRO A 44 22.15 -12.55 20.43
CA PRO A 44 23.12 -13.63 20.51
C PRO A 44 24.35 -13.38 19.61
N SER A 45 25.43 -14.13 19.83
CA SER A 45 26.65 -14.06 18.99
C SER A 45 26.41 -14.60 17.58
N ASN A 46 25.70 -15.72 17.48
CA ASN A 46 25.22 -16.28 16.22
C ASN A 46 23.73 -15.91 16.07
N ILE A 47 23.41 -15.14 15.03
CA ILE A 47 22.04 -14.73 14.72
C ILE A 47 21.50 -15.65 13.64
N THR A 48 20.63 -16.57 14.05
CA THR A 48 19.86 -17.43 13.15
C THR A 48 18.41 -16.97 13.09
N ASN A 49 17.76 -17.21 11.95
CA ASN A 49 16.34 -16.95 11.79
C ASN A 49 15.57 -18.24 12.12
N PRO A 50 14.76 -18.28 13.19
CA PRO A 50 14.08 -19.50 13.62
C PRO A 50 12.82 -19.79 12.79
N ILE A 51 12.34 -18.82 11.99
CA ILE A 51 11.15 -19.00 11.16
C ILE A 51 11.53 -19.92 9.98
N PRO A 52 10.86 -21.08 9.81
CA PRO A 52 11.22 -22.05 8.79
C PRO A 52 10.94 -21.52 7.39
N THR A 53 11.73 -21.96 6.41
CA THR A 53 11.53 -21.68 4.99
C THR A 53 10.52 -22.60 4.33
N THR A 54 10.30 -23.79 4.91
CA THR A 54 9.32 -24.79 4.48
C THR A 54 8.32 -25.05 5.61
N PHE A 55 7.05 -25.19 5.27
CA PHE A 55 5.97 -25.42 6.23
C PHE A 55 5.45 -26.86 6.11
N PRO A 56 4.96 -27.48 7.19
CA PRO A 56 4.39 -28.83 7.15
C PRO A 56 2.99 -28.88 6.50
N PHE A 57 2.51 -27.74 6.01
CA PHE A 57 1.21 -27.56 5.37
C PHE A 57 1.37 -26.80 4.04
N PRO A 58 0.46 -26.98 3.06
CA PRO A 58 0.49 -26.22 1.82
C PRO A 58 0.17 -24.75 2.09
N VAL A 59 1.04 -23.86 1.60
CA VAL A 59 0.79 -22.41 1.57
C VAL A 59 -0.10 -22.07 0.36
N PRO A 60 -1.11 -21.19 0.47
CA PRO A 60 -1.95 -20.82 -0.67
C PRO A 60 -1.11 -20.24 -1.83
N PRO A 61 -1.42 -20.60 -3.09
CA PRO A 61 -0.51 -20.39 -4.23
C PRO A 61 -0.27 -18.93 -4.66
N LYS A 62 -1.00 -17.98 -4.06
CA LYS A 62 -0.84 -16.53 -4.29
C LYS A 62 -0.25 -15.78 -3.08
N THR A 63 0.19 -16.51 -2.06
CA THR A 63 0.61 -15.96 -0.77
C THR A 63 2.12 -16.03 -0.62
N VAL A 64 2.77 -14.87 -0.62
CA VAL A 64 4.20 -14.75 -0.31
C VAL A 64 4.37 -14.66 1.21
N ILE A 65 5.18 -15.56 1.78
CA ILE A 65 5.55 -15.51 3.19
C ILE A 65 6.91 -14.84 3.33
N LEU A 66 6.99 -13.82 4.19
CA LEU A 66 8.21 -13.13 4.59
C LEU A 66 8.55 -13.47 6.04
N ARG A 67 9.84 -13.43 6.40
CA ARG A 67 10.33 -13.68 7.76
C ARG A 67 10.81 -12.38 8.37
N ARG A 68 10.05 -11.83 9.32
CA ARG A 68 10.34 -10.57 10.01
C ARG A 68 10.95 -10.83 11.39
N CYS A 69 11.84 -9.95 11.83
CA CYS A 69 12.19 -9.81 13.24
C CYS A 69 11.66 -8.50 13.82
N THR A 70 11.14 -8.54 15.05
CA THR A 70 10.88 -7.34 15.86
C THR A 70 11.78 -7.34 17.08
N LEU A 71 12.62 -6.32 17.22
CA LEU A 71 13.57 -6.19 18.32
C LEU A 71 13.01 -5.28 19.41
N THR A 72 12.80 -5.81 20.61
CA THR A 72 12.41 -5.02 21.78
C THR A 72 13.62 -4.21 22.30
N LEU A 73 13.57 -2.88 22.20
CA LEU A 73 14.71 -2.01 22.47
C LEU A 73 14.45 -1.07 23.66
N SER A 74 15.20 -1.27 24.74
CA SER A 74 15.17 -0.40 25.94
C SER A 74 16.29 0.64 25.95
N ASP A 75 17.52 0.25 25.60
CA ASP A 75 18.68 1.14 25.47
C ASP A 75 19.28 1.07 24.06
N PRO A 76 19.38 2.20 23.31
CA PRO A 76 19.93 2.19 21.96
C PRO A 76 21.42 1.84 21.84
N SER A 77 22.18 1.74 22.94
CA SER A 77 23.60 1.29 22.88
C SER A 77 23.76 -0.18 22.48
N LEU A 78 22.73 -1.00 22.69
CA LEU A 78 22.77 -2.45 22.49
C LEU A 78 22.56 -2.86 21.01
N ASN A 79 22.61 -1.90 20.08
CA ASN A 79 22.26 -2.03 18.67
C ASN A 79 23.39 -2.58 17.75
N HIS A 80 24.57 -2.89 18.29
CA HIS A 80 25.79 -3.18 17.52
C HIS A 80 25.71 -4.36 16.52
N ARG A 81 24.69 -5.23 16.60
CA ARG A 81 24.45 -6.35 15.66
C ARG A 81 23.22 -6.16 14.74
N LEU A 82 22.65 -4.96 14.63
CA LEU A 82 21.48 -4.70 13.78
C LEU A 82 21.70 -5.10 12.31
N SER A 83 22.90 -4.88 11.75
CA SER A 83 23.25 -5.28 10.39
C SER A 83 23.22 -6.81 10.20
N THR A 84 23.73 -7.56 11.17
CA THR A 84 23.66 -9.03 11.15
C THR A 84 22.22 -9.54 11.24
N VAL A 85 21.35 -8.87 12.00
CA VAL A 85 19.90 -9.17 12.00
C VAL A 85 19.28 -8.83 10.64
N ALA A 86 19.61 -7.69 10.04
CA ALA A 86 19.07 -7.29 8.73
C ALA A 86 19.43 -8.28 7.61
N SER A 87 20.63 -8.87 7.64
CA SER A 87 21.02 -9.93 6.69
C SER A 87 20.27 -11.25 6.89
N ALA A 88 19.77 -11.55 8.11
CA ALA A 88 19.14 -12.82 8.45
C ALA A 88 17.61 -12.86 8.23
N TYR A 89 16.96 -11.69 8.08
CA TYR A 89 15.51 -11.55 7.96
C TYR A 89 15.10 -10.81 6.68
N ASP A 90 13.83 -10.88 6.33
CA ASP A 90 13.24 -10.14 5.21
C ASP A 90 12.84 -8.71 5.58
N ILE A 91 12.52 -8.47 6.85
CA ILE A 91 12.13 -7.18 7.42
C ILE A 91 12.64 -7.09 8.87
N VAL A 92 13.22 -5.95 9.25
CA VAL A 92 13.56 -5.65 10.65
C VAL A 92 12.70 -4.50 11.17
N ALA A 93 12.03 -4.76 12.29
CA ALA A 93 11.25 -3.79 13.04
C ALA A 93 11.87 -3.55 14.42
N ILE A 94 11.71 -2.34 14.97
CA ILE A 94 12.10 -2.01 16.35
C ILE A 94 10.84 -1.70 17.17
N ARG A 95 10.76 -2.30 18.37
CA ARG A 95 9.74 -2.03 19.38
C ARG A 95 10.38 -1.31 20.57
N PRO A 96 10.47 0.02 20.55
CA PRO A 96 11.12 0.79 21.61
C PRO A 96 10.24 0.87 22.86
N THR A 97 10.85 0.67 24.03
CA THR A 97 10.15 0.71 25.34
C THR A 97 10.44 1.96 26.17
N THR A 98 11.42 2.77 25.77
CA THR A 98 11.81 4.03 26.46
C THR A 98 11.78 5.22 25.50
N GLU A 99 11.64 6.46 26.00
CA GLU A 99 11.72 7.66 25.14
C GLU A 99 13.09 7.74 24.44
N LYS A 100 14.18 7.39 25.14
CA LYS A 100 15.54 7.34 24.58
C LYS A 100 15.63 6.38 23.39
N ALA A 101 15.10 5.16 23.52
CA ALA A 101 15.07 4.18 22.43
C ALA A 101 14.14 4.62 21.28
N PHE A 102 12.99 5.23 21.59
CA PHE A 102 12.05 5.74 20.58
C PHE A 102 12.64 6.88 19.74
N LEU A 103 13.28 7.85 20.38
CA LEU A 103 13.99 8.94 19.70
C LEU A 103 15.17 8.42 18.88
N ALA A 104 15.93 7.46 19.41
CA ALA A 104 17.02 6.82 18.66
C ALA A 104 16.52 6.08 17.42
N ALA A 105 15.41 5.33 17.51
CA ALA A 105 14.79 4.69 16.35
C ALA A 105 14.39 5.71 15.27
N CYS A 106 13.72 6.79 15.68
CA CYS A 106 13.29 7.84 14.76
C CYS A 106 14.46 8.54 14.05
N LEU A 107 15.55 8.82 14.77
CA LEU A 107 16.60 9.74 14.32
C LEU A 107 17.89 9.05 13.86
N ASN A 108 18.38 8.06 14.61
CA ASN A 108 19.79 7.65 14.58
C ASN A 108 20.00 6.18 14.17
N LEU A 109 19.08 5.27 14.52
CA LEU A 109 19.24 3.84 14.24
C LEU A 109 19.08 3.55 12.75
N ALA A 110 20.02 2.79 12.19
CA ALA A 110 19.98 2.29 10.82
C ALA A 110 19.22 0.95 10.73
N GLU A 111 19.30 0.29 9.57
CA GLU A 111 18.82 -1.06 9.21
C GLU A 111 17.31 -1.33 9.29
N HIS A 112 16.62 -0.91 10.34
CA HIS A 112 15.18 -1.12 10.50
C HIS A 112 14.34 -0.27 9.54
N SER A 113 13.19 -0.82 9.12
CA SER A 113 12.21 -0.15 8.25
C SER A 113 10.87 0.13 8.93
N LEU A 114 10.58 -0.57 10.03
CA LEU A 114 9.35 -0.41 10.82
C LEU A 114 9.67 -0.02 12.26
N ILE A 115 8.90 0.92 12.80
CA ILE A 115 8.80 1.17 14.25
C ILE A 115 7.44 0.63 14.70
N SER A 116 7.46 -0.47 15.47
CA SER A 116 6.28 -1.22 15.91
C SER A 116 6.05 -1.03 17.40
N LEU A 117 5.08 -0.20 17.76
CA LEU A 117 4.80 0.17 19.14
C LEU A 117 3.78 -0.79 19.77
N ASP A 118 3.85 -0.94 21.09
CA ASP A 118 2.75 -1.50 21.87
C ASP A 118 1.87 -0.34 22.33
N LEU A 119 0.81 -0.09 21.57
CA LEU A 119 -0.06 1.05 21.75
C LEU A 119 -1.06 0.82 22.89
N THR A 120 -1.16 -0.39 23.45
CA THR A 120 -2.02 -0.69 24.61
C THR A 120 -1.55 0.01 25.90
N GLN A 121 -0.29 0.43 25.94
CA GLN A 121 0.35 1.00 27.13
C GLN A 121 0.24 2.52 27.18
N ARG A 122 0.23 3.11 28.38
CA ARG A 122 0.34 4.57 28.53
C ARG A 122 1.81 4.98 28.47
N TYR A 123 2.26 5.50 27.33
CA TYR A 123 3.62 6.01 27.18
C TYR A 123 3.88 7.21 28.14
N PRO A 124 5.07 7.29 28.78
CA PRO A 124 5.44 8.40 29.66
C PRO A 124 5.90 9.65 28.89
N PHE A 125 5.84 9.64 27.56
CA PHE A 125 6.27 10.71 26.67
C PHE A 125 5.22 10.99 25.59
N HIS A 126 5.33 12.15 24.93
CA HIS A 126 4.44 12.52 23.82
C HIS A 126 5.09 12.29 22.45
N PHE A 127 4.28 11.88 21.48
CA PHE A 127 4.69 11.74 20.07
C PHE A 127 4.96 13.13 19.45
N LYS A 128 6.22 13.54 19.42
CA LYS A 128 6.68 14.85 18.92
C LYS A 128 6.77 14.83 17.37
N PRO A 129 6.16 15.78 16.64
CA PRO A 129 6.16 15.76 15.17
C PRO A 129 7.55 15.74 14.52
N LYS A 130 8.55 16.42 15.10
CA LYS A 130 9.92 16.52 14.53
C LYS A 130 10.59 15.13 14.41
N PRO A 131 10.77 14.32 15.48
CA PRO A 131 11.28 12.95 15.35
C PRO A 131 10.47 12.05 14.41
N LEU A 132 9.14 12.02 14.54
CA LEU A 132 8.33 11.11 13.72
C LEU A 132 8.41 11.47 12.22
N MET A 133 8.39 12.76 11.87
CA MET A 133 8.57 13.17 10.47
C MET A 133 9.98 12.90 9.95
N ALA A 134 11.02 13.01 10.77
CA ALA A 134 12.37 12.62 10.38
C ALA A 134 12.44 11.12 10.04
N ALA A 135 11.79 10.24 10.82
CA ALA A 135 11.69 8.83 10.51
C ALA A 135 10.97 8.57 9.17
N VAL A 136 9.82 9.21 8.94
CA VAL A 136 9.05 9.09 7.69
C VAL A 136 9.87 9.53 6.47
N HIS A 137 10.60 10.65 6.56
CA HIS A 137 11.48 11.13 5.49
C HIS A 137 12.68 10.21 5.22
N ARG A 138 13.18 9.49 6.24
CA ARG A 138 14.23 8.47 6.11
C ARG A 138 13.73 7.15 5.49
N GLY A 139 12.44 7.05 5.14
CA GLY A 139 11.84 5.83 4.59
C GLY A 139 11.31 4.83 5.63
N ILE A 140 11.46 5.14 6.93
CA ILE A 140 10.91 4.31 8.01
C ILE A 140 9.39 4.52 8.09
N ARG A 141 8.65 3.51 8.55
CA ARG A 141 7.19 3.57 8.75
C ARG A 141 6.81 3.25 10.19
N PHE A 142 5.74 3.87 10.65
CA PHE A 142 5.12 3.56 11.94
C PHE A 142 4.07 2.49 11.75
N GLU A 143 4.23 1.37 12.43
CA GLU A 143 3.28 0.26 12.39
C GLU A 143 2.19 0.43 13.45
N ILE A 144 0.93 0.26 13.02
CA ILE A 144 -0.26 0.23 13.86
C ILE A 144 -0.87 -1.17 13.79
N CYS A 145 -0.80 -1.90 14.90
CA CYS A 145 -1.27 -3.28 15.01
C CYS A 145 -2.71 -3.33 15.52
N TYR A 146 -3.71 -3.44 14.64
CA TYR A 146 -5.11 -3.22 15.04
C TYR A 146 -5.67 -4.28 16.00
N ALA A 147 -5.11 -5.50 16.06
CA ALA A 147 -5.58 -6.53 16.99
C ALA A 147 -5.33 -6.17 18.46
N GLN A 148 -4.32 -5.34 18.75
CA GLN A 148 -4.08 -4.76 20.08
C GLN A 148 -5.30 -3.99 20.62
N ALA A 149 -6.13 -3.42 19.74
CA ALA A 149 -7.34 -2.71 20.12
C ALA A 149 -8.58 -3.61 20.19
N THR A 150 -8.68 -4.60 19.29
CA THR A 150 -9.90 -5.41 19.13
C THR A 150 -9.95 -6.63 20.04
N MET A 151 -8.79 -7.17 20.44
CA MET A 151 -8.67 -8.41 21.22
C MET A 151 -8.37 -8.18 22.71
N GLU A 152 -7.82 -7.01 23.07
CA GLU A 152 -7.46 -6.66 24.45
C GLU A 152 -8.58 -5.85 25.17
N ASP A 153 -8.36 -5.52 26.44
CA ASP A 153 -9.35 -4.94 27.35
C ASP A 153 -9.75 -3.48 27.02
N SER A 154 -10.77 -2.98 27.75
CA SER A 154 -11.29 -1.62 27.58
C SER A 154 -10.24 -0.53 27.86
N ASN A 155 -9.30 -0.76 28.79
CA ASN A 155 -8.27 0.21 29.12
C ASN A 155 -7.11 0.19 28.11
N ALA A 156 -6.65 -0.99 27.69
CA ALA A 156 -5.74 -1.15 26.55
C ALA A 156 -6.29 -0.45 25.29
N ARG A 157 -7.59 -0.62 24.99
CA ARG A 157 -8.25 0.03 23.85
C ARG A 157 -8.27 1.55 23.95
N LYS A 158 -8.51 2.13 25.13
CA LYS A 158 -8.46 3.60 25.35
C LYS A 158 -7.05 4.14 25.11
N ASN A 159 -6.03 3.48 25.66
CA ASN A 159 -4.63 3.83 25.45
C ASN A 159 -4.25 3.73 23.96
N PHE A 160 -4.65 2.63 23.30
CA PHE A 160 -4.39 2.39 21.89
C PHE A 160 -4.91 3.54 21.02
N ILE A 161 -6.17 3.93 21.20
CA ILE A 161 -6.79 5.01 20.42
C ILE A 161 -6.10 6.35 20.71
N SER A 162 -5.80 6.65 21.97
CA SER A 162 -5.07 7.87 22.38
C SER A 162 -3.68 7.95 21.73
N ASN A 163 -2.93 6.85 21.75
CA ASN A 163 -1.60 6.76 21.15
C ASN A 163 -1.65 6.85 19.62
N CYS A 164 -2.59 6.18 18.96
CA CYS A 164 -2.84 6.28 17.52
C CYS A 164 -3.09 7.74 17.10
N LEU A 165 -4.00 8.43 17.79
CA LEU A 165 -4.30 9.85 17.54
C LEU A 165 -3.05 10.74 17.70
N GLY A 166 -2.19 10.43 18.68
CA GLY A 166 -0.89 11.08 18.85
C GLY A 166 0.04 10.88 17.65
N ILE A 167 0.19 9.64 17.18
CA ILE A 167 1.01 9.29 16.01
C ILE A 167 0.46 9.93 14.73
N PHE A 168 -0.84 9.80 14.46
CA PHE A 168 -1.50 10.36 13.28
C PHE A 168 -1.35 11.88 13.22
N ARG A 169 -1.51 12.58 14.36
CA ARG A 169 -1.28 14.04 14.46
C ARG A 169 0.19 14.40 14.19
N ALA A 170 1.13 13.63 14.75
CA ALA A 170 2.56 13.88 14.61
C ALA A 170 3.10 13.61 13.20
N THR A 171 2.60 12.60 12.50
CA THR A 171 3.00 12.27 11.11
C THR A 171 2.16 12.98 10.04
N ARG A 172 1.03 13.58 10.42
CA ARG A 172 -0.06 14.01 9.52
C ARG A 172 -0.64 12.85 8.72
N GLY A 173 -0.77 11.67 9.34
CA GLY A 173 -1.27 10.44 8.72
C GLY A 173 -0.36 9.81 7.67
N ARG A 174 0.89 10.27 7.53
CA ARG A 174 1.86 9.78 6.53
C ARG A 174 2.76 8.69 7.10
N GLY A 175 3.22 7.80 6.22
CA GLY A 175 4.19 6.76 6.58
C GLY A 175 3.66 5.77 7.62
N ILE A 176 2.35 5.51 7.59
CA ILE A 176 1.68 4.53 8.43
C ILE A 176 1.64 3.19 7.70
N VAL A 177 2.00 2.11 8.40
CA VAL A 177 1.76 0.71 8.01
C VAL A 177 0.72 0.16 8.97
N ILE A 178 -0.25 -0.57 8.45
CA ILE A 178 -1.25 -1.27 9.26
C ILE A 178 -0.96 -2.76 9.13
N SER A 179 -1.05 -3.47 10.25
CA SER A 179 -0.87 -4.93 10.31
C SER A 179 -1.75 -5.47 11.43
N SER A 180 -1.97 -6.78 11.50
CA SER A 180 -2.89 -7.32 12.51
C SER A 180 -2.23 -7.42 13.89
N GLU A 181 -1.06 -8.07 14.00
CA GLU A 181 -0.54 -8.67 15.24
C GLU A 181 -1.55 -9.65 15.87
N ALA A 182 -2.38 -10.28 15.05
CA ALA A 182 -3.41 -11.21 15.49
C ALA A 182 -2.78 -12.52 16.00
N LYS A 183 -3.04 -12.84 17.28
CA LYS A 183 -2.57 -14.09 17.92
C LYS A 183 -3.19 -15.34 17.29
N SER A 184 -4.42 -15.24 16.76
CA SER A 184 -5.18 -16.30 16.06
C SER A 184 -6.06 -15.70 14.95
N ALA A 185 -6.63 -16.56 14.10
CA ALA A 185 -7.50 -16.15 12.98
C ALA A 185 -8.68 -15.24 13.39
N LEU A 186 -9.21 -15.38 14.61
CA LEU A 186 -10.30 -14.55 15.15
C LEU A 186 -9.93 -13.06 15.32
N GLY A 187 -8.64 -12.73 15.39
CA GLY A 187 -8.16 -11.34 15.45
C GLY A 187 -8.07 -10.65 14.09
N ILE A 188 -8.21 -11.39 12.99
CA ILE A 188 -7.98 -10.90 11.62
C ILE A 188 -9.24 -10.24 11.07
N ARG A 189 -9.09 -9.20 10.25
CA ARG A 189 -10.18 -8.42 9.66
C ARG A 189 -9.98 -8.20 8.17
N GLY A 190 -11.09 -8.12 7.43
CA GLY A 190 -11.08 -7.77 6.01
C GLY A 190 -10.57 -6.34 5.80
N PRO A 191 -9.95 -6.03 4.64
CA PRO A 191 -9.32 -4.73 4.40
C PRO A 191 -10.30 -3.56 4.52
N ALA A 192 -11.56 -3.74 4.12
CA ALA A 192 -12.60 -2.72 4.26
C ALA A 192 -12.88 -2.38 5.74
N ASP A 193 -12.94 -3.39 6.62
CA ASP A 193 -13.17 -3.22 8.06
C ASP A 193 -11.97 -2.55 8.73
N VAL A 194 -10.75 -2.91 8.32
CA VAL A 194 -9.52 -2.26 8.81
C VAL A 194 -9.51 -0.78 8.42
N VAL A 195 -9.83 -0.43 7.16
CA VAL A 195 -9.95 0.97 6.73
C VAL A 195 -11.07 1.71 7.49
N ASN A 196 -12.19 1.04 7.80
CA ASN A 196 -13.27 1.62 8.59
C ASN A 196 -12.84 1.88 10.05
N LEU A 197 -12.15 0.93 10.70
CA LEU A 197 -11.59 1.08 12.06
C LEU A 197 -10.60 2.25 12.12
N MET A 198 -9.69 2.33 11.15
CA MET A 198 -8.74 3.44 11.04
C MET A 198 -9.42 4.79 10.88
N ALA A 199 -10.50 4.87 10.08
CA ALA A 199 -11.30 6.08 9.92
C ALA A 199 -11.98 6.51 11.24
N VAL A 200 -12.53 5.56 12.01
CA VAL A 200 -13.09 5.81 13.35
C VAL A 200 -12.02 6.32 14.32
N TRP A 201 -10.77 5.89 14.17
CA TRP A 201 -9.63 6.36 14.98
C TRP A 201 -8.91 7.60 14.42
N GLY A 202 -9.48 8.26 13.41
CA GLY A 202 -9.02 9.55 12.89
C GLY A 202 -7.98 9.49 11.75
N LEU A 203 -7.73 8.32 11.16
CA LEU A 203 -6.92 8.17 9.95
C LEU A 203 -7.82 8.09 8.71
N GLY A 204 -7.76 9.10 7.85
CA GLY A 204 -8.63 9.19 6.66
C GLY A 204 -8.53 7.96 5.75
N ARG A 205 -9.64 7.60 5.08
CA ARG A 205 -9.80 6.35 4.30
C ARG A 205 -8.69 6.11 3.25
N GLU A 206 -8.23 7.19 2.59
CA GLU A 206 -7.08 7.18 1.68
C GLU A 206 -5.82 6.62 2.37
N ARG A 207 -5.45 7.20 3.52
CA ARG A 207 -4.28 6.81 4.32
C ARG A 207 -4.45 5.43 4.96
N GLY A 208 -5.68 5.06 5.33
CA GLY A 208 -6.01 3.71 5.76
C GLY A 208 -5.74 2.66 4.68
N MET A 209 -6.09 2.96 3.42
CA MET A 209 -5.79 2.07 2.29
C MET A 209 -4.29 2.07 1.95
N GLU A 210 -3.65 3.25 1.90
CA GLU A 210 -2.20 3.40 1.71
C GLU A 210 -1.39 2.59 2.74
N GLY A 211 -1.88 2.51 3.97
CA GLY A 211 -1.29 1.72 5.05
C GLY A 211 -1.42 0.19 4.91
N LEU A 212 -2.27 -0.30 4.00
CA LEU A 212 -2.46 -1.73 3.68
C LEU A 212 -1.88 -2.13 2.32
N SER A 213 -1.68 -1.18 1.39
CA SER A 213 -1.11 -1.43 0.07
C SER A 213 0.27 -0.80 -0.12
N ASP A 214 0.37 0.53 -0.11
CA ASP A 214 1.48 1.24 -0.73
C ASP A 214 2.66 1.44 0.23
N ASN A 215 2.38 1.78 1.48
CA ASN A 215 3.40 1.86 2.52
C ASN A 215 4.02 0.49 2.82
N PRO A 216 3.25 -0.60 3.05
CA PRO A 216 3.81 -1.94 3.17
C PRO A 216 4.58 -2.38 1.92
N ARG A 217 4.08 -2.10 0.71
CA ARG A 217 4.80 -2.37 -0.55
C ARG A 217 6.16 -1.68 -0.58
N SER A 218 6.24 -0.41 -0.17
CA SER A 218 7.50 0.33 -0.14
C SER A 218 8.51 -0.31 0.82
N VAL A 219 8.06 -0.80 1.98
CA VAL A 219 8.91 -1.53 2.94
C VAL A 219 9.42 -2.83 2.33
N VAL A 220 8.52 -3.69 1.82
CA VAL A 220 8.89 -4.99 1.26
C VAL A 220 9.86 -4.87 0.08
N ILE A 221 9.63 -3.91 -0.83
CA ILE A 221 10.52 -3.70 -1.99
C ILE A 221 11.87 -3.15 -1.54
N ASN A 222 11.91 -2.17 -0.63
CA ASN A 222 13.17 -1.57 -0.18
C ASN A 222 14.04 -2.57 0.60
N GLU A 223 13.45 -3.38 1.48
CA GLU A 223 14.20 -4.44 2.20
C GLU A 223 14.59 -5.62 1.30
N GLY A 224 13.81 -5.89 0.24
CA GLY A 224 14.25 -6.80 -0.83
C GLY A 224 15.49 -6.27 -1.53
N LEU A 225 15.43 -5.02 -2.02
CA LEU A 225 16.54 -4.36 -2.73
C LEU A 225 17.80 -4.23 -1.87
N LYS A 226 17.70 -3.88 -0.58
CA LYS A 226 18.89 -3.82 0.31
C LYS A 226 19.68 -5.12 0.38
N ARG A 227 19.03 -6.27 0.15
CA ARG A 227 19.63 -7.60 0.29
C ARG A 227 20.05 -8.21 -1.05
N SER A 228 19.38 -7.86 -2.16
CA SER A 228 19.72 -8.34 -3.50
C SER A 228 20.52 -7.35 -4.36
N SER A 229 20.56 -6.06 -3.99
CA SER A 229 21.26 -5.01 -4.74
C SER A 229 22.47 -4.48 -3.96
N TYR A 230 23.55 -4.14 -4.66
CA TYR A 230 24.68 -3.43 -4.06
C TYR A 230 24.58 -1.93 -4.35
N ARG A 231 24.35 -1.12 -3.32
CA ARG A 231 24.22 0.36 -3.42
C ARG A 231 23.22 0.82 -4.49
N GLY A 232 22.16 0.03 -4.75
CA GLY A 232 21.14 0.32 -5.76
C GLY A 232 21.39 -0.27 -7.15
N LEU A 233 22.51 -0.96 -7.40
CA LEU A 233 22.69 -1.78 -8.61
C LEU A 233 21.89 -3.08 -8.46
N VAL A 234 20.85 -3.24 -9.28
CA VAL A 234 20.04 -4.46 -9.39
C VAL A 234 20.60 -5.32 -10.51
N ASP A 235 21.00 -6.55 -10.20
CA ASP A 235 21.31 -7.55 -11.21
C ASP A 235 20.00 -8.11 -11.82
N VAL A 236 19.88 -8.04 -13.14
CA VAL A 236 18.67 -8.46 -13.88
C VAL A 236 18.99 -9.73 -14.65
N VAL A 237 18.85 -10.87 -13.98
CA VAL A 237 19.02 -12.18 -14.61
C VAL A 237 17.91 -12.42 -15.62
N TYR A 238 18.28 -12.47 -16.90
CA TYR A 238 17.35 -12.74 -18.00
C TYR A 238 16.87 -14.20 -17.95
N GLY A 239 15.59 -14.42 -17.62
CA GLY A 239 14.99 -15.75 -17.41
C GLY A 239 14.73 -16.59 -18.67
N GLY A 240 15.30 -16.21 -19.82
CA GLY A 240 15.06 -16.86 -21.11
C GLY A 240 13.75 -16.46 -21.79
N GLU A 241 13.64 -16.73 -23.08
CA GLU A 241 12.37 -16.62 -23.81
C GLU A 241 11.45 -17.80 -23.45
N ARG A 242 10.18 -17.52 -23.18
CA ARG A 242 9.16 -18.59 -23.15
C ARG A 242 8.96 -19.08 -24.57
N SER A 243 9.29 -20.35 -24.83
CA SER A 243 8.99 -20.95 -26.13
C SER A 243 7.48 -21.04 -26.34
N ALA A 244 7.00 -20.42 -27.43
CA ALA A 244 5.58 -20.36 -27.80
C ALA A 244 4.95 -21.74 -28.09
N ALA A 245 5.76 -22.81 -28.13
CA ALA A 245 5.33 -24.19 -28.37
C ALA A 245 4.29 -24.67 -27.34
N LYS A 246 4.37 -24.23 -26.07
CA LYS A 246 3.41 -24.66 -25.02
C LYS A 246 2.03 -24.01 -25.12
N ASP A 247 1.92 -22.85 -25.78
CA ASP A 247 0.63 -22.19 -25.99
C ASP A 247 -0.15 -22.85 -27.15
N ALA A 248 0.55 -23.50 -28.09
CA ALA A 248 -0.06 -24.26 -29.18
C ALA A 248 -0.78 -25.54 -28.70
N GLU A 249 -0.15 -26.32 -27.82
CA GLU A 249 -0.75 -27.55 -27.26
C GLU A 249 -2.05 -27.28 -26.49
N ILE A 250 -2.12 -26.15 -25.77
CA ILE A 250 -3.34 -25.73 -25.05
C ILE A 250 -4.45 -25.32 -26.03
N GLY A 251 -4.10 -24.67 -27.14
CA GLY A 251 -5.03 -24.28 -28.20
C GLY A 251 -5.67 -25.47 -28.94
N GLU A 252 -4.89 -26.52 -29.23
CA GLU A 252 -5.40 -27.74 -29.87
C GLU A 252 -6.27 -28.58 -28.91
N ALA A 253 -5.87 -28.69 -27.64
CA ALA A 253 -6.66 -29.37 -26.61
C ALA A 253 -8.05 -28.73 -26.39
N GLN A 254 -8.19 -27.41 -26.59
CA GLN A 254 -9.49 -26.73 -26.53
C GLN A 254 -10.33 -26.92 -27.79
N LYS A 255 -9.74 -26.96 -29.00
CA LYS A 255 -10.47 -27.24 -30.24
C LYS A 255 -11.08 -28.65 -30.27
N ASN A 256 -10.35 -29.66 -29.80
CA ASN A 256 -10.83 -31.05 -29.84
C ASN A 256 -11.98 -31.37 -28.87
N LYS A 257 -12.32 -30.49 -27.92
CA LYS A 257 -13.49 -30.64 -27.04
C LYS A 257 -14.79 -30.04 -27.59
N ALA A 258 -14.76 -29.31 -28.70
CA ALA A 258 -15.94 -28.64 -29.27
C ALA A 258 -16.73 -29.49 -30.30
N ASN A 259 -16.19 -30.64 -30.75
CA ASN A 259 -16.68 -31.34 -31.94
C ASN A 259 -17.53 -32.61 -31.68
N ASN A 260 -18.05 -32.83 -30.47
CA ASN A 260 -19.00 -33.91 -30.18
C ASN A 260 -20.23 -33.37 -29.42
N GLY A 261 -21.25 -32.92 -30.16
CA GLY A 261 -22.41 -32.24 -29.59
C GLY A 261 -23.53 -31.85 -30.57
N GLU A 262 -24.18 -32.85 -31.17
CA GLU A 262 -25.54 -32.82 -31.74
C GLU A 262 -25.92 -31.98 -32.99
N LYS A 263 -27.00 -32.46 -33.63
CA LYS A 263 -27.50 -32.06 -34.96
C LYS A 263 -28.48 -30.89 -34.87
N GLY A 264 -28.32 -29.87 -35.72
CA GLY A 264 -29.31 -28.79 -35.93
C GLY A 264 -29.39 -28.33 -37.40
N LYS A 265 -30.57 -28.47 -38.03
CA LYS A 265 -30.83 -28.15 -39.45
C LYS A 265 -30.58 -26.66 -39.78
N GLY A 266 -29.97 -26.33 -40.94
CA GLY A 266 -29.82 -24.90 -41.33
C GLY A 266 -29.20 -24.57 -42.69
N LYS A 267 -29.79 -25.03 -43.80
CA LYS A 267 -29.62 -24.54 -45.20
C LYS A 267 -29.03 -23.10 -45.36
N ARG A 268 -27.80 -22.94 -45.89
CA ARG A 268 -27.49 -22.58 -47.31
C ARG A 268 -26.08 -21.98 -47.53
N LYS A 269 -25.46 -22.45 -48.62
CA LYS A 269 -24.42 -21.82 -49.48
C LYS A 269 -23.25 -21.08 -48.82
N ALA A 270 -22.06 -21.67 -49.00
CA ALA A 270 -20.88 -20.91 -49.36
C ALA A 270 -21.04 -20.30 -50.77
N ASP A 271 -20.34 -19.19 -51.02
CA ASP A 271 -19.67 -18.98 -52.29
C ASP A 271 -18.34 -18.24 -52.04
N ASP A 272 -17.41 -18.38 -52.97
CA ASP A 272 -15.97 -18.12 -52.78
C ASP A 272 -15.47 -16.86 -53.53
N ASN A 273 -14.19 -16.55 -53.37
CA ASN A 273 -13.37 -15.57 -54.10
C ASN A 273 -13.51 -14.05 -53.83
N LYS A 274 -12.38 -13.49 -53.38
CA LYS A 274 -11.63 -12.36 -53.98
C LYS A 274 -12.41 -11.19 -54.59
N GLU A 275 -12.12 -9.98 -54.11
CA GLU A 275 -11.24 -9.07 -54.85
C GLU A 275 -10.70 -7.91 -53.98
N VAL A 276 -9.57 -7.35 -54.39
CA VAL A 276 -8.95 -6.17 -53.76
C VAL A 276 -9.67 -4.91 -54.23
N LYS A 277 -10.08 -4.04 -53.30
CA LYS A 277 -10.38 -2.63 -53.61
C LYS A 277 -9.71 -1.71 -52.59
N GLU A 278 -8.86 -0.84 -53.11
CA GLU A 278 -8.27 0.27 -52.36
C GLU A 278 -9.31 1.38 -52.11
N ASN A 279 -8.98 2.30 -51.20
CA ASN A 279 -9.74 3.48 -50.78
C ASN A 279 -10.90 3.27 -49.79
N GLU A 280 -10.55 3.00 -48.52
CA GLU A 280 -11.28 3.56 -47.37
C GLU A 280 -10.32 4.41 -46.50
N PRO A 281 -10.76 5.54 -45.93
CA PRO A 281 -9.93 6.34 -45.03
C PRO A 281 -9.67 5.62 -43.69
N PRO A 282 -8.53 5.89 -43.02
CA PRO A 282 -8.08 5.09 -41.89
C PRO A 282 -9.06 5.14 -40.70
N HIS A 283 -9.33 3.95 -40.14
CA HIS A 283 -10.31 3.75 -39.07
C HIS A 283 -9.88 4.42 -37.75
N ILE A 284 -10.29 5.67 -37.54
CA ILE A 284 -9.91 6.49 -36.39
C ILE A 284 -10.31 5.81 -35.06
N SER A 285 -9.36 5.78 -34.12
CA SER A 285 -9.60 5.24 -32.78
C SER A 285 -10.72 6.00 -32.06
N LYS A 286 -11.61 5.27 -31.35
CA LYS A 286 -12.67 5.87 -30.51
C LYS A 286 -12.16 6.95 -29.54
N ARG A 287 -10.87 6.89 -29.16
CA ARG A 287 -10.20 7.89 -28.30
C ARG A 287 -9.86 9.19 -29.04
N GLN A 288 -9.47 9.13 -30.32
CA GLN A 288 -9.19 10.30 -31.16
C GLN A 288 -10.48 11.03 -31.55
N ALA A 289 -11.52 10.30 -31.96
CA ALA A 289 -12.83 10.88 -32.27
C ALA A 289 -13.43 11.63 -31.05
N LYS A 290 -13.26 11.08 -29.84
CA LYS A 290 -13.68 11.76 -28.60
C LYS A 290 -12.85 13.03 -28.31
N LYS A 291 -11.56 13.05 -28.63
CA LYS A 291 -10.70 14.23 -28.46
C LYS A 291 -11.13 15.35 -29.42
N GLN A 292 -11.26 15.04 -30.71
CA GLN A 292 -11.67 16.01 -31.74
C GLN A 292 -13.05 16.62 -31.46
N ARG A 293 -14.02 15.81 -30.96
CA ARG A 293 -15.34 16.32 -30.54
C ARG A 293 -15.27 17.31 -29.37
N MET A 294 -14.36 17.11 -28.42
CA MET A 294 -14.15 18.04 -27.29
C MET A 294 -13.45 19.34 -27.73
N GLU A 295 -12.53 19.26 -28.70
CA GLU A 295 -11.87 20.44 -29.28
C GLU A 295 -12.85 21.27 -30.13
N ALA A 296 -13.72 20.62 -30.91
CA ALA A 296 -14.79 21.28 -31.66
C ALA A 296 -15.81 22.00 -30.75
N LEU A 297 -16.18 21.40 -29.61
CA LEU A 297 -17.07 22.03 -28.63
C LEU A 297 -16.44 23.29 -28.01
N LYS A 298 -15.14 23.25 -27.66
CA LYS A 298 -14.42 24.43 -27.16
C LYS A 298 -14.32 25.55 -28.20
N ALA A 299 -14.13 25.21 -29.48
CA ALA A 299 -14.10 26.19 -30.57
C ALA A 299 -15.48 26.86 -30.80
N ALA A 300 -16.58 26.14 -30.55
CA ALA A 300 -17.92 26.70 -30.62
C ALA A 300 -18.20 27.69 -29.48
N GLU A 301 -17.76 27.38 -28.25
CA GLU A 301 -17.90 28.28 -27.08
C GLU A 301 -17.09 29.58 -27.22
N SER A 302 -15.95 29.57 -27.93
CA SER A 302 -15.16 30.78 -28.18
C SER A 302 -15.76 31.73 -29.23
N ASN A 303 -16.65 31.25 -30.11
CA ASN A 303 -17.23 32.04 -31.21
C ASN A 303 -18.58 32.71 -30.86
N SER A 304 -19.18 32.41 -29.71
CA SER A 304 -20.48 32.99 -29.32
C SER A 304 -20.38 34.33 -28.56
N SER A 305 -19.18 34.86 -28.33
CA SER A 305 -18.94 36.05 -27.50
C SER A 305 -18.63 37.33 -28.29
N SER A 306 -18.64 37.30 -29.63
CA SER A 306 -18.12 38.39 -30.49
C SER A 306 -19.09 38.90 -31.56
N SER A 307 -20.38 39.07 -31.24
CA SER A 307 -21.31 39.77 -32.14
C SER A 307 -22.45 40.53 -31.42
N LYS A 308 -22.26 41.85 -31.20
CA LYS A 308 -23.38 42.80 -31.15
C LYS A 308 -22.98 44.27 -31.33
N GLU A 309 -23.44 44.80 -32.47
CA GLU A 309 -23.35 46.18 -32.96
C GLU A 309 -24.80 46.66 -33.27
N THR A 310 -25.15 47.95 -33.38
CA THR A 310 -24.36 49.20 -33.38
C THR A 310 -25.21 50.38 -32.87
N SER A 311 -24.53 51.46 -32.44
CA SER A 311 -24.68 52.92 -32.70
C SER A 311 -25.88 53.50 -33.52
N PRO A 312 -26.08 54.85 -33.64
CA PRO A 312 -25.29 56.00 -33.14
C PRO A 312 -26.12 57.23 -32.63
N THR A 313 -25.46 58.42 -32.55
CA THR A 313 -25.94 59.79 -32.17
C THR A 313 -26.05 60.04 -30.66
N GLY A 314 -25.68 61.20 -30.10
CA GLY A 314 -24.99 62.42 -30.56
C GLY A 314 -24.65 63.30 -29.33
N PRO A 315 -23.66 64.21 -29.36
CA PRO A 315 -23.02 64.69 -28.11
C PRO A 315 -23.62 65.98 -27.53
N THR A 316 -23.63 66.09 -26.19
CA THR A 316 -23.67 67.40 -25.51
C THR A 316 -22.79 67.40 -24.25
N VAL A 317 -22.15 68.54 -24.02
CA VAL A 317 -21.21 68.85 -22.93
C VAL A 317 -21.97 69.25 -21.66
N ILE A 318 -21.38 69.06 -20.46
CA ILE A 318 -21.24 70.07 -19.37
C ILE A 318 -20.60 69.43 -18.13
N ASP A 319 -19.33 69.81 -17.97
CA ASP A 319 -18.58 70.22 -16.79
C ASP A 319 -19.12 70.22 -15.33
N THR A 320 -18.13 70.15 -14.44
CA THR A 320 -17.98 70.77 -13.09
C THR A 320 -18.42 70.09 -11.78
N ASN A 321 -17.40 69.99 -10.90
CA ASN A 321 -17.36 70.20 -9.44
C ASN A 321 -17.99 69.15 -8.49
N ILE A 322 -17.21 68.49 -7.60
CA ILE A 322 -16.64 69.01 -6.32
C ILE A 322 -17.80 69.46 -5.39
N ILE A 323 -18.02 68.83 -4.22
CA ILE A 323 -17.35 69.12 -2.93
C ILE A 323 -17.36 67.89 -1.98
N LYS A 324 -16.29 67.70 -1.20
CA LYS A 324 -16.28 66.89 0.04
C LYS A 324 -16.71 67.76 1.24
N ALA A 325 -17.56 67.25 2.13
CA ALA A 325 -17.53 67.66 3.54
C ALA A 325 -18.08 66.58 4.48
N LYS A 326 -17.32 66.26 5.54
CA LYS A 326 -17.88 65.77 6.81
C LYS A 326 -18.38 67.00 7.59
N VAL A 327 -19.29 66.82 8.55
CA VAL A 327 -19.09 67.20 9.97
C VAL A 327 -20.28 66.72 10.83
N ASN A 328 -19.94 66.41 12.08
CA ASN A 328 -20.73 65.94 13.23
C ASN A 328 -22.15 66.50 13.39
N THR A 329 -23.04 65.65 13.90
CA THR A 329 -23.42 65.65 15.34
C THR A 329 -23.56 64.21 15.82
#